data_AF-A0A5C8B8M0-F1
#
_entry.id   AF-A0A5C8B8M0-F1
#
_cell.length_a   1.000
_cell.length_b   1.000
_cell.length_c   1.000
_cell.angle_alpha   90.00
_cell.angle_beta   90.00
_cell.angle_gamma   90.00
#
_symmetry.space_group_name_H-M   'P 1'
#
loop_
_entity.id
_entity.type
_entity.pdbx_description
1 polymer ?
#
loop_
_entity_poly.entity_id
_entity_poly.type
_entity_poly.pdbx_seq_one_letter_code
_entity_poly.pdbx_strand_id
1 'polypeptide(L)'
;MEMEVLLTPLAAHAPCGDDLSFSSEFDTINEMRRADDATLNQGEWVTSLKVADWPGVARTCETLLGTRTKDLRLAMWLTEAWALTQGYSGLARGLQVCTELCTRYWAPLHPIADDGDHEQRIGNIRWLLQRVVSLATSLPVAQTRKGTVYSLHDLTLARQYAALLEREPDEAARSASDKLTLEQFQRALRDTPAETLQGTLAAARQCEAALLAWQAVVDAELGADGPSFVAAKEALSQAVHDIERLAREVGALHDTVGAATVTVAAVATAGTALPSTGPQGAPVAAGPLQT
;
A
#
# COMPACT_ATOMS: atom_id res chain seq x y z
N MET A 1 -11.83 -7.31 5.52
CA MET A 1 -11.83 -8.70 5.02
C MET A 1 -10.39 -9.24 4.98
N GLU A 2 -10.14 -10.56 5.07
CA GLU A 2 -8.81 -11.14 4.84
C GLU A 2 -8.43 -11.09 3.35
N MET A 3 -7.13 -10.94 3.04
CA MET A 3 -6.68 -10.81 1.65
C MET A 3 -6.96 -12.06 0.81
N GLU A 4 -6.84 -13.26 1.38
CA GLU A 4 -7.06 -14.51 0.63
C GLU A 4 -8.51 -14.64 0.12
N VAL A 5 -9.48 -14.10 0.86
CA VAL A 5 -10.89 -14.07 0.43
C VAL A 5 -11.06 -13.25 -0.85
N LEU A 6 -10.32 -12.15 -0.99
CA LEU A 6 -10.36 -11.30 -2.19
C LEU A 6 -9.74 -12.01 -3.41
N LEU A 7 -8.81 -12.94 -3.19
CA LEU A 7 -8.04 -13.60 -4.24
C LEU A 7 -8.56 -15.00 -4.60
N THR A 8 -9.40 -15.60 -3.76
CA THR A 8 -10.03 -16.90 -4.01
C THR A 8 -10.92 -16.84 -5.26
N PRO A 9 -10.83 -17.81 -6.19
CA PRO A 9 -11.66 -17.80 -7.40
C PRO A 9 -13.15 -17.89 -7.05
N LEU A 10 -13.99 -17.17 -7.77
CA LEU A 10 -15.43 -17.09 -7.47
C LEU A 10 -16.19 -18.38 -7.83
N ALA A 11 -15.80 -19.03 -8.92
CA ALA A 11 -16.31 -20.32 -9.34
C ALA A 11 -15.25 -21.08 -10.16
N ALA A 12 -15.33 -22.41 -10.18
CA ALA A 12 -14.36 -23.26 -10.89
C ALA A 12 -14.29 -23.00 -12.41
N HIS A 13 -15.42 -22.66 -13.03
CA HIS A 13 -15.54 -22.40 -14.48
C HIS A 13 -15.60 -20.90 -14.83
N ALA A 14 -15.66 -20.03 -13.82
CA ALA A 14 -15.73 -18.58 -13.99
C ALA A 14 -14.99 -17.90 -12.80
N PRO A 15 -13.65 -18.02 -12.72
CA PRO A 15 -12.88 -17.57 -11.55
C PRO A 15 -13.02 -16.07 -11.28
N CYS A 16 -13.27 -15.28 -12.34
CA CYS A 16 -13.43 -13.83 -12.29
C CYS A 16 -14.88 -13.34 -12.24
N GLY A 17 -15.87 -14.23 -12.27
CA GLY A 17 -17.28 -13.85 -12.18
C GLY A 17 -17.74 -12.88 -13.28
N ASP A 18 -18.75 -12.06 -12.95
CA ASP A 18 -19.45 -11.22 -13.91
C ASP A 18 -18.71 -9.91 -14.22
N ASP A 19 -18.86 -9.36 -15.43
CA ASP A 19 -18.50 -7.97 -15.70
C ASP A 19 -19.56 -7.03 -15.10
N LEU A 20 -19.13 -6.12 -14.22
CA LEU A 20 -19.99 -5.18 -13.51
C LEU A 20 -19.94 -3.75 -14.07
N SER A 21 -19.38 -3.55 -15.27
CA SER A 21 -19.19 -2.22 -15.89
C SER A 21 -20.45 -1.34 -15.93
N PHE A 22 -21.63 -1.94 -16.09
CA PHE A 22 -22.93 -1.24 -16.16
C PHE A 22 -23.82 -1.51 -14.93
N SER A 23 -23.22 -1.94 -13.83
CA SER A 23 -23.94 -2.24 -12.59
C SER A 23 -24.19 -0.99 -11.75
N SER A 24 -25.30 -0.98 -11.02
CA SER A 24 -25.61 0.07 -10.04
C SER A 24 -24.57 0.17 -8.92
N GLU A 25 -23.84 -0.92 -8.68
CA GLU A 25 -22.80 -1.01 -7.66
C GLU A 25 -21.56 -0.19 -8.06
N PHE A 26 -21.18 -0.20 -9.34
CA PHE A 26 -20.12 0.67 -9.86
C PHE A 26 -20.51 2.15 -9.77
N ASP A 27 -21.76 2.49 -10.11
CA ASP A 27 -22.28 3.85 -9.95
C ASP A 27 -22.26 4.28 -8.48
N THR A 28 -22.67 3.40 -7.58
CA THR A 28 -22.66 3.63 -6.14
C THR A 28 -21.24 3.88 -5.62
N ILE A 29 -20.25 3.09 -6.06
CA ILE A 29 -18.84 3.30 -5.68
C ILE A 29 -18.34 4.65 -6.19
N ASN A 30 -18.61 5.01 -7.45
CA ASN A 30 -18.21 6.29 -8.00
C ASN A 30 -18.83 7.46 -7.22
N GLU A 31 -20.12 7.36 -6.87
CA GLU A 31 -20.79 8.37 -6.06
C GLU A 31 -20.24 8.44 -4.64
N MET A 32 -19.82 7.33 -4.02
CA MET A 32 -19.14 7.35 -2.71
C MET A 32 -17.74 7.97 -2.80
N ARG A 33 -17.03 7.83 -3.92
CA ARG A 33 -15.69 8.40 -4.14
C ARG A 33 -15.72 9.89 -4.45
N ARG A 34 -16.85 10.43 -4.89
CA ARG A 34 -16.99 11.85 -5.25
C ARG A 34 -16.88 12.72 -4.00
N ALA A 35 -16.08 13.77 -4.09
CA ALA A 35 -16.00 14.84 -3.10
C ALA A 35 -16.09 16.19 -3.83
N ASP A 36 -16.76 17.14 -3.21
CA ASP A 36 -16.85 18.50 -3.74
C ASP A 36 -15.57 19.28 -3.42
N ASP A 37 -15.12 20.11 -4.35
CA ASP A 37 -13.94 20.95 -4.16
C ASP A 37 -14.29 22.14 -3.24
N ALA A 38 -13.72 22.12 -2.03
CA ALA A 38 -13.93 23.15 -1.03
C ALA A 38 -13.36 24.53 -1.43
N THR A 39 -12.49 24.58 -2.45
CA THR A 39 -11.89 25.83 -2.95
C THR A 39 -12.76 26.56 -3.97
N LEU A 40 -13.80 25.90 -4.50
CA LEU A 40 -14.73 26.51 -5.45
C LEU A 40 -15.79 27.35 -4.72
N ASN A 41 -16.03 28.55 -5.21
CA ASN A 41 -17.06 29.44 -4.68
C ASN A 41 -18.46 28.85 -4.99
N GLN A 42 -19.21 28.49 -3.95
CA GLN A 42 -20.57 27.93 -4.07
C GLN A 42 -21.64 28.97 -4.45
N GLY A 43 -21.28 30.26 -4.57
CA GLY A 43 -22.23 31.33 -4.82
C GLY A 43 -23.15 31.60 -3.61
N GLU A 44 -24.37 32.09 -3.85
CA GLU A 44 -25.33 32.42 -2.79
C GLU A 44 -25.96 31.19 -2.11
N TRP A 45 -25.81 30.00 -2.68
CA TRP A 45 -26.36 28.75 -2.13
C TRP A 45 -25.27 27.94 -1.45
N VAL A 46 -25.10 28.13 -0.13
CA VAL A 46 -24.18 27.31 0.67
C VAL A 46 -24.81 25.95 0.93
N THR A 47 -24.32 24.92 0.24
CA THR A 47 -24.69 23.52 0.49
C THR A 47 -23.59 22.82 1.29
N SER A 48 -23.95 21.75 2.00
CA SER A 48 -22.95 20.89 2.64
C SER A 48 -22.09 20.24 1.55
N LEU A 49 -20.78 20.53 1.55
CA LEU A 49 -19.84 19.89 0.64
C LEU A 49 -19.94 18.38 0.78
N LYS A 50 -20.11 17.68 -0.34
CA LYS A 50 -20.03 16.23 -0.35
C LYS A 50 -18.62 15.81 -0.01
N VAL A 51 -18.50 14.92 0.97
CA VAL A 51 -17.26 14.25 1.33
C VAL A 51 -17.34 12.80 0.87
N ALA A 52 -16.22 12.26 0.39
CA ALA A 52 -16.14 10.87 -0.03
C ALA A 52 -16.25 9.91 1.16
N ASP A 53 -17.00 8.81 0.99
CA ASP A 53 -17.13 7.72 1.97
C ASP A 53 -16.10 6.62 1.65
N TRP A 54 -14.82 6.87 1.93
CA TRP A 54 -13.76 5.88 1.72
C TRP A 54 -13.98 4.56 2.48
N PRO A 55 -14.46 4.55 3.74
CA PRO A 55 -14.85 3.31 4.41
C PRO A 55 -15.94 2.53 3.66
N GLY A 56 -16.95 3.23 3.11
CA GLY A 56 -18.01 2.66 2.28
C GLY A 56 -17.48 2.07 0.96
N VAL A 57 -16.58 2.78 0.30
CA VAL A 57 -15.88 2.31 -0.91
C VAL A 57 -15.12 1.02 -0.59
N ALA A 58 -14.31 1.01 0.47
CA ALA A 58 -13.54 -0.18 0.86
C ALA A 58 -14.46 -1.39 1.13
N ARG A 59 -15.52 -1.23 1.93
CA ARG A 59 -16.47 -2.33 2.22
C ARG A 59 -17.14 -2.86 0.95
N THR A 60 -17.54 -1.97 0.05
CA THR A 60 -18.25 -2.35 -1.17
C THR A 60 -17.32 -3.05 -2.16
N CYS A 61 -16.12 -2.52 -2.37
CA CYS A 61 -15.10 -3.18 -3.21
C CYS A 61 -14.69 -4.54 -2.63
N GLU A 62 -14.45 -4.65 -1.31
CA GLU A 62 -14.15 -5.93 -0.64
C GLU A 62 -15.27 -6.96 -0.89
N THR A 63 -16.52 -6.54 -0.73
CA THR A 63 -17.69 -7.42 -0.92
C THR A 63 -17.76 -7.90 -2.37
N LEU A 64 -17.68 -7.00 -3.35
CA LEU A 64 -17.77 -7.35 -4.77
C LEU A 64 -16.61 -8.24 -5.22
N LEU A 65 -15.38 -7.91 -4.81
CA LEU A 65 -14.19 -8.72 -5.09
C LEU A 65 -14.30 -10.11 -4.48
N GLY A 66 -14.82 -10.23 -3.26
CA GLY A 66 -14.96 -11.51 -2.57
C GLY A 66 -16.10 -12.38 -3.07
N THR A 67 -17.11 -11.82 -3.73
CA THR A 67 -18.38 -12.55 -3.96
C THR A 67 -18.96 -12.48 -5.37
N ARG A 68 -18.56 -11.52 -6.22
CA ARG A 68 -19.23 -11.28 -7.51
C ARG A 68 -18.33 -11.15 -8.71
N THR A 69 -17.23 -10.42 -8.60
CA THR A 69 -16.34 -10.15 -9.74
C THR A 69 -14.89 -10.01 -9.31
N LYS A 70 -13.94 -10.49 -10.13
CA LYS A 70 -12.54 -10.08 -10.04
C LYS A 70 -12.32 -9.02 -11.09
N ASP A 71 -12.21 -7.78 -10.64
CA ASP A 71 -12.10 -6.61 -11.50
C ASP A 71 -10.94 -5.73 -11.02
N LEU A 72 -10.04 -5.40 -11.96
CA LEU A 72 -8.88 -4.59 -11.71
C LEU A 72 -9.27 -3.17 -11.26
N ARG A 73 -10.35 -2.60 -11.78
CA ARG A 73 -10.85 -1.27 -11.39
C ARG A 73 -11.27 -1.27 -9.93
N LEU A 74 -12.00 -2.29 -9.48
CA LEU A 74 -12.39 -2.45 -8.07
C LEU A 74 -11.17 -2.60 -7.16
N ALA A 75 -10.16 -3.38 -7.58
CA ALA A 75 -8.92 -3.53 -6.82
C ALA A 75 -8.16 -2.19 -6.67
N MET A 76 -8.17 -1.36 -7.71
CA MET A 76 -7.53 -0.04 -7.67
C MET A 76 -8.32 0.96 -6.82
N TRP A 77 -9.66 0.94 -6.86
CA TRP A 77 -10.49 1.76 -5.97
C TRP A 77 -10.39 1.31 -4.51
N LEU A 78 -10.28 0.00 -4.27
CA LEU A 78 -9.99 -0.55 -2.95
C LEU A 78 -8.62 -0.09 -2.45
N THR A 79 -7.61 -0.07 -3.32
CA THR A 79 -6.27 0.44 -3.01
C THR A 79 -6.31 1.90 -2.56
N GLU A 80 -7.03 2.75 -3.30
CA GLU A 80 -7.24 4.15 -2.92
C GLU A 80 -7.97 4.27 -1.57
N ALA A 81 -9.07 3.54 -1.38
CA ALA A 81 -9.87 3.61 -0.16
C ALA A 81 -9.10 3.13 1.07
N TRP A 82 -8.35 2.03 0.96
CA TRP A 82 -7.47 1.57 2.02
C TRP A 82 -6.33 2.53 2.28
N ALA A 83 -5.70 3.11 1.26
CA ALA A 83 -4.68 4.13 1.46
C ALA A 83 -5.24 5.30 2.30
N LEU A 84 -6.40 5.82 1.94
CA LEU A 84 -7.01 6.98 2.61
C LEU A 84 -7.58 6.68 4.00
N THR A 85 -7.83 5.41 4.33
CA THR A 85 -8.35 5.00 5.64
C THR A 85 -7.30 4.38 6.56
N GLN A 86 -6.21 3.85 6.02
CA GLN A 86 -5.19 3.06 6.74
C GLN A 86 -3.75 3.54 6.46
N GLY A 87 -3.59 4.66 5.75
CA GLY A 87 -2.27 5.22 5.41
C GLY A 87 -1.47 4.33 4.47
N TYR A 88 -0.14 4.39 4.58
CA TYR A 88 0.77 3.62 3.72
C TYR A 88 0.55 2.10 3.85
N SER A 89 0.10 1.61 5.00
CA SER A 89 -0.18 0.18 5.18
C SER A 89 -1.32 -0.30 4.26
N GLY A 90 -2.37 0.52 4.12
CA GLY A 90 -3.48 0.27 3.21
C GLY A 90 -3.06 0.37 1.74
N LEU A 91 -2.20 1.33 1.40
CA LEU A 91 -1.65 1.47 0.04
C LEU A 91 -0.83 0.24 -0.37
N ALA A 92 0.11 -0.19 0.48
CA ALA A 92 0.93 -1.39 0.22
C ALA A 92 0.05 -2.63 0.01
N ARG A 93 -0.94 -2.80 0.89
CA ARG A 93 -1.88 -3.93 0.81
C ARG A 93 -2.74 -3.89 -0.46
N GLY A 94 -3.20 -2.73 -0.88
CA GLY A 94 -3.95 -2.58 -2.13
C GLY A 94 -3.12 -2.93 -3.36
N LEU A 95 -1.88 -2.44 -3.42
CA LEU A 95 -0.93 -2.78 -4.50
C LEU A 95 -0.65 -4.28 -4.56
N GLN A 96 -0.58 -4.97 -3.41
CA GLN A 96 -0.48 -6.43 -3.35
C GLN A 96 -1.71 -7.12 -3.95
N VAL A 97 -2.92 -6.64 -3.66
CA VAL A 97 -4.15 -7.17 -4.27
C VAL A 97 -4.13 -7.00 -5.79
N CYS A 98 -3.74 -5.82 -6.29
CA CYS A 98 -3.57 -5.59 -7.73
C CYS A 98 -2.56 -6.56 -8.36
N THR A 99 -1.41 -6.75 -7.70
CA THR A 99 -0.38 -7.69 -8.13
C THR A 99 -0.93 -9.11 -8.24
N GLU A 100 -1.51 -9.63 -7.15
CA GLU A 100 -2.00 -11.00 -7.07
C GLU A 100 -3.16 -11.28 -8.04
N LEU A 101 -4.07 -10.32 -8.24
CA LEU A 101 -5.15 -10.48 -9.22
C LEU A 101 -4.60 -10.54 -10.64
N CYS A 102 -3.63 -9.68 -10.99
CA CYS A 102 -2.98 -9.73 -12.29
C CYS A 102 -2.22 -11.06 -12.46
N THR A 103 -1.44 -11.49 -11.47
CA THR A 103 -0.67 -12.75 -11.55
C THR A 103 -1.56 -13.97 -11.71
N ARG A 104 -2.66 -14.06 -10.95
CA ARG A 104 -3.52 -15.26 -10.95
C ARG A 104 -4.49 -15.30 -12.12
N TYR A 105 -4.95 -14.14 -12.58
CA TYR A 105 -6.15 -14.06 -13.40
C TYR A 105 -6.02 -13.14 -14.62
N TRP A 106 -4.81 -12.75 -15.06
CA TRP A 106 -4.64 -11.75 -16.11
C TRP A 106 -5.60 -11.91 -17.31
N ALA A 107 -5.70 -13.10 -17.90
CA ALA A 107 -6.58 -13.34 -19.04
C ALA A 107 -8.08 -13.11 -18.69
N PRO A 108 -8.69 -13.79 -17.71
CA PRO A 108 -10.10 -13.61 -17.37
C PRO A 108 -10.44 -12.38 -16.50
N LEU A 109 -9.46 -11.60 -16.03
CA LEU A 109 -9.67 -10.45 -15.14
C LEU A 109 -10.45 -9.33 -15.84
N HIS A 110 -11.45 -8.76 -15.16
CA HIS A 110 -12.18 -7.62 -15.71
C HIS A 110 -11.37 -6.32 -15.58
N PRO A 111 -11.44 -5.39 -16.56
CA PRO A 111 -12.08 -5.56 -17.85
C PRO A 111 -11.32 -6.55 -18.74
N ILE A 112 -12.08 -7.41 -19.43
CA ILE A 112 -11.53 -8.38 -20.39
C ILE A 112 -10.96 -7.62 -21.59
N ALA A 113 -9.79 -8.06 -22.08
CA ALA A 113 -9.19 -7.50 -23.28
C ALA A 113 -10.02 -7.83 -24.52
N ASP A 114 -10.21 -6.87 -25.43
CA ASP A 114 -10.95 -7.07 -26.67
C ASP A 114 -9.98 -7.49 -27.78
N ASP A 115 -9.99 -8.77 -28.19
CA ASP A 115 -9.05 -9.34 -29.17
C ASP A 115 -7.56 -9.00 -28.91
N GLY A 116 -7.17 -8.95 -27.63
CA GLY A 116 -5.81 -8.63 -27.19
C GLY A 116 -5.53 -7.13 -27.01
N ASP A 117 -6.52 -6.26 -27.27
CA ASP A 117 -6.45 -4.85 -26.94
C ASP A 117 -6.60 -4.64 -25.43
N HIS A 118 -5.56 -4.08 -24.83
CA HIS A 118 -5.47 -3.79 -23.41
C HIS A 118 -5.61 -2.30 -23.08
N GLU A 119 -6.05 -1.44 -24.02
CA GLU A 119 -6.13 0.02 -23.83
C GLU A 119 -6.90 0.39 -22.55
N GLN A 120 -8.02 -0.27 -22.27
CA GLN A 120 -8.79 -0.02 -21.06
C GLN A 120 -8.00 -0.38 -19.78
N ARG A 121 -7.27 -1.50 -19.77
CA ARG A 121 -6.41 -1.88 -18.63
C ARG A 121 -5.27 -0.88 -18.47
N ILE A 122 -4.60 -0.52 -19.55
CA ILE A 122 -3.52 0.47 -19.57
C ILE A 122 -4.00 1.81 -18.99
N GLY A 123 -5.18 2.29 -19.40
CA GLY A 123 -5.79 3.51 -18.88
C GLY A 123 -6.07 3.45 -17.38
N ASN A 124 -6.62 2.33 -16.89
CA ASN A 124 -6.90 2.12 -15.47
C ASN A 124 -5.61 2.04 -14.64
N ILE A 125 -4.59 1.33 -15.12
CA ILE A 125 -3.28 1.24 -14.46
C ILE A 125 -2.64 2.63 -14.41
N ARG A 126 -2.65 3.39 -15.50
CA ARG A 126 -2.14 4.77 -15.55
C ARG A 126 -2.84 5.66 -14.53
N TRP A 127 -4.17 5.54 -14.40
CA TRP A 127 -4.93 6.27 -13.38
C TRP A 127 -4.45 5.95 -11.97
N LEU A 128 -4.31 4.66 -11.61
CA LEU A 128 -3.81 4.30 -10.28
C LEU A 128 -2.38 4.80 -10.05
N LEU A 129 -1.50 4.73 -11.06
CA LEU A 129 -0.12 5.24 -10.94
C LEU A 129 -0.09 6.75 -10.65
N GLN A 130 -0.90 7.55 -11.34
CA GLN A 130 -1.06 8.97 -11.04
C GLN A 130 -1.62 9.18 -9.62
N ARG A 131 -2.56 8.32 -9.20
CA ARG A 131 -3.12 8.38 -7.86
C ARG A 131 -2.08 8.03 -6.78
N VAL A 132 -1.21 7.06 -7.03
CA VAL A 132 -0.09 6.71 -6.13
C VAL A 132 0.85 7.91 -5.94
N VAL A 133 1.15 8.69 -6.98
CA VAL A 133 1.95 9.92 -6.86
C VAL A 133 1.31 10.91 -5.87
N SER A 134 -0.01 11.12 -5.98
CA SER A 134 -0.75 11.98 -5.04
C SER A 134 -0.80 11.40 -3.63
N LEU A 135 -1.03 10.10 -3.48
CA LEU A 135 -1.09 9.42 -2.19
C LEU A 135 0.27 9.40 -1.48
N ALA A 136 1.38 9.31 -2.23
CA ALA A 136 2.72 9.25 -1.65
C ALA A 136 3.03 10.42 -0.69
N THR A 137 2.35 11.58 -0.84
CA THR A 137 2.57 12.74 0.03
C THR A 137 1.36 13.14 0.86
N SER A 138 0.16 12.65 0.56
CA SER A 138 -1.09 13.04 1.24
C SER A 138 -1.50 12.11 2.40
N LEU A 139 -0.79 11.01 2.61
CA LEU A 139 -1.06 10.08 3.70
C LEU A 139 -0.48 10.57 5.04
N PRO A 140 -1.11 10.21 6.19
CA PRO A 140 -0.64 10.62 7.52
C PRO A 140 0.80 10.19 7.84
N VAL A 141 1.58 11.13 8.37
CA VAL A 141 2.96 10.88 8.88
C VAL A 141 3.17 11.39 10.31
N ALA A 142 2.41 12.40 10.73
CA ALA A 142 2.47 12.97 12.08
C ALA A 142 1.08 13.08 12.69
N GLN A 143 0.98 13.02 14.01
CA GLN A 143 -0.28 13.14 14.74
C GLN A 143 -0.12 13.93 16.04
N THR A 144 -1.11 14.77 16.35
CA THR A 144 -1.22 15.41 17.66
C THR A 144 -1.74 14.42 18.71
N ARG A 145 -1.57 14.73 20.00
CA ARG A 145 -2.18 13.96 21.10
C ARG A 145 -3.70 13.87 21.04
N LYS A 146 -4.36 14.79 20.32
CA LYS A 146 -5.82 14.82 20.13
C LYS A 146 -6.28 14.02 18.90
N GLY A 147 -5.37 13.42 18.15
CA GLY A 147 -5.67 12.59 16.99
C GLY A 147 -5.76 13.33 15.65
N THR A 148 -5.54 14.65 15.61
CA THR A 148 -5.35 15.37 14.33
C THR A 148 -4.08 14.88 13.65
N VAL A 149 -4.18 14.49 12.38
CA VAL A 149 -3.07 13.95 11.58
C VAL A 149 -2.60 14.96 10.54
N TYR A 150 -1.33 14.86 10.15
CA TYR A 150 -0.70 15.66 9.10
C TYR A 150 0.16 14.79 8.19
N SER A 151 0.24 15.19 6.93
CA SER A 151 0.92 14.52 5.82
C SER A 151 2.22 15.23 5.41
N LEU A 152 2.97 14.67 4.46
CA LEU A 152 4.13 15.34 3.85
C LEU A 152 3.71 16.56 3.01
N HIS A 153 2.52 16.51 2.42
CA HIS A 153 1.93 17.64 1.73
C HIS A 153 1.67 18.79 2.70
N ASP A 154 1.14 18.51 3.89
CA ASP A 154 0.92 19.52 4.94
C ASP A 154 2.23 20.17 5.39
N LEU A 155 3.30 19.37 5.55
CA LEU A 155 4.63 19.90 5.82
C LEU A 155 5.12 20.84 4.72
N THR A 156 4.86 20.49 3.46
CA THR A 156 5.23 21.32 2.30
C THR A 156 4.48 22.65 2.33
N LEU A 157 3.17 22.64 2.59
CA LEU A 157 2.37 23.85 2.74
C LEU A 157 2.83 24.72 3.92
N ALA A 158 3.18 24.10 5.05
CA ALA A 158 3.71 24.81 6.21
C ALA A 158 5.06 25.50 5.90
N ARG A 159 5.94 24.85 5.11
CA ARG A 159 7.20 25.46 4.64
C ARG A 159 6.95 26.66 3.71
N GLN A 160 6.00 26.53 2.79
CA GLN A 160 5.62 27.63 1.89
C GLN A 160 5.05 28.81 2.67
N TYR A 161 4.21 28.55 3.67
CA TYR A 161 3.65 29.59 4.53
C TYR A 161 4.73 30.31 5.34
N ALA A 162 5.71 29.59 5.90
CA ALA A 162 6.84 30.20 6.60
C ALA A 162 7.66 31.12 5.67
N ALA A 163 7.94 30.69 4.44
CA ALA A 163 8.65 31.52 3.45
C ALA A 163 7.85 32.76 3.03
N LEU A 164 6.51 32.67 2.95
CA LEU A 164 5.64 33.81 2.69
C LEU A 164 5.68 34.81 3.85
N LEU A 165 5.66 34.33 5.10
CA LEU A 165 5.73 35.19 6.28
C LEU A 165 7.03 36.01 6.34
N GLU A 166 8.15 35.44 5.89
CA GLU A 166 9.44 36.13 5.79
C GLU A 166 9.48 37.18 4.67
N ARG A 167 8.84 36.91 3.54
CA ARG A 167 8.90 37.78 2.35
C ARG A 167 7.84 38.88 2.37
N GLU A 168 6.61 38.55 2.78
CA GLU A 168 5.41 39.37 2.64
C GLU A 168 4.50 39.24 3.88
N PRO A 169 4.91 39.80 5.04
CA PRO A 169 4.24 39.57 6.32
C PRO A 169 2.78 40.05 6.33
N ASP A 170 2.46 41.15 5.64
CA ASP A 170 1.10 41.69 5.56
C ASP A 170 0.14 40.79 4.76
N GLU A 171 0.64 40.02 3.80
CA GLU A 171 -0.14 39.03 3.06
C GLU A 171 -0.33 37.74 3.87
N ALA A 172 0.74 37.28 4.51
CA ALA A 172 0.67 36.12 5.40
C ALA A 172 -0.30 36.35 6.58
N ALA A 173 -0.35 37.56 7.13
CA ALA A 173 -1.28 37.93 8.20
C ALA A 173 -2.75 37.86 7.75
N ARG A 174 -3.04 38.21 6.49
CA ARG A 174 -4.40 38.15 5.92
C ARG A 174 -4.92 36.72 5.74
N SER A 175 -4.04 35.72 5.69
CA SER A 175 -4.40 34.31 5.49
C SER A 175 -4.15 33.43 6.73
N ALA A 176 -3.82 34.01 7.88
CA ALA A 176 -3.24 33.29 9.01
C ALA A 176 -4.18 32.31 9.75
N SER A 177 -5.49 32.55 9.78
CA SER A 177 -6.41 31.80 10.67
C SER A 177 -6.49 30.30 10.38
N ASP A 178 -6.24 29.89 9.13
CA ASP A 178 -6.48 28.52 8.67
C ASP A 178 -5.20 27.80 8.21
N LYS A 179 -4.01 28.39 8.43
CA LYS A 179 -2.75 27.84 7.92
C LYS A 179 -1.99 27.06 9.00
N LEU A 180 -1.57 25.85 8.66
CA LEU A 180 -0.65 25.06 9.46
C LEU A 180 0.73 25.72 9.48
N THR A 181 1.30 25.94 10.66
CA THR A 181 2.68 26.44 10.82
C THR A 181 3.70 25.30 10.95
N LEU A 182 4.97 25.62 10.71
CA LEU A 182 6.06 24.65 10.90
C LEU A 182 6.15 24.18 12.37
N GLU A 183 5.97 25.08 13.33
CA GLU A 183 6.01 24.77 14.75
C GLU A 183 4.86 23.83 15.14
N GLN A 184 3.67 24.04 14.56
CA GLN A 184 2.52 23.17 14.77
C GLN A 184 2.78 21.77 14.23
N PHE A 185 3.30 21.65 13.00
CA PHE A 185 3.69 20.36 12.43
C PHE A 185 4.78 19.68 13.27
N GLN A 186 5.85 20.39 13.62
CA GLN A 186 6.94 19.85 14.44
C GLN A 186 6.46 19.38 15.82
N ARG A 187 5.49 20.09 16.42
CA ARG A 187 4.87 19.65 17.67
C ARG A 187 4.10 18.34 17.48
N ALA A 188 3.31 18.23 16.43
CA ALA A 188 2.60 16.99 16.10
C ALA A 188 3.59 15.85 15.84
N LEU A 189 4.69 16.10 15.12
CA LEU A 189 5.73 15.11 14.89
C LEU A 189 6.34 14.61 16.21
N ARG A 190 6.67 15.51 17.16
CA ARG A 190 7.18 15.13 18.49
C ARG A 190 6.15 14.42 19.35
N ASP A 191 4.86 14.71 19.18
CA ASP A 191 3.77 14.05 19.88
C ASP A 191 3.40 12.68 19.25
N THR A 192 3.95 12.37 18.07
CA THR A 192 3.73 11.09 17.39
C THR A 192 4.52 9.99 18.09
N PRO A 193 3.89 8.87 18.49
CA PRO A 193 4.62 7.75 19.08
C PRO A 193 5.68 7.19 18.14
N ALA A 194 6.87 6.88 18.66
CA ALA A 194 7.98 6.35 17.86
C ALA A 194 7.59 5.07 17.09
N GLU A 195 6.84 4.17 17.73
CA GLU A 195 6.32 2.94 17.09
C GLU A 195 5.40 3.24 15.91
N THR A 196 4.53 4.24 16.02
CA THR A 196 3.66 4.68 14.91
C THR A 196 4.49 5.17 13.74
N LEU A 197 5.50 6.01 13.98
CA LEU A 197 6.35 6.57 12.92
C LEU A 197 7.23 5.49 12.27
N GLN A 198 7.76 4.55 13.06
CA GLN A 198 8.47 3.36 12.56
C GLN A 198 7.55 2.48 11.70
N GLY A 199 6.32 2.24 12.14
CA GLY A 199 5.31 1.50 11.37
C GLY A 199 4.97 2.18 10.05
N THR A 200 4.79 3.51 10.06
CA THR A 200 4.58 4.30 8.84
C THR A 200 5.75 4.19 7.87
N LEU A 201 6.99 4.29 8.36
CA LEU A 201 8.18 4.12 7.51
C LEU A 201 8.28 2.71 6.93
N ALA A 202 8.05 1.68 7.74
CA ALA A 202 8.05 0.29 7.29
C ALA A 202 6.98 0.05 6.21
N ALA A 203 5.77 0.58 6.41
CA ALA A 203 4.70 0.49 5.45
C ALA A 203 5.00 1.26 4.14
N ALA A 204 5.61 2.44 4.21
CA ALA A 204 6.02 3.19 3.03
C ALA A 204 7.06 2.41 2.18
N ARG A 205 8.01 1.73 2.83
CA ARG A 205 8.96 0.82 2.15
C ARG A 205 8.25 -0.40 1.55
N GLN A 206 7.21 -0.92 2.20
CA GLN A 206 6.37 -1.98 1.63
C GLN A 206 5.61 -1.51 0.39
N CYS A 207 5.18 -0.24 0.32
CA CYS A 207 4.59 0.33 -0.88
C CYS A 207 5.58 0.29 -2.07
N GLU A 208 6.84 0.66 -1.86
CA GLU A 208 7.86 0.59 -2.92
C GLU A 208 8.04 -0.84 -3.43
N ALA A 209 8.17 -1.82 -2.51
CA ALA A 209 8.30 -3.22 -2.87
C ALA A 209 7.07 -3.77 -3.61
N ALA A 210 5.87 -3.41 -3.14
CA ALA A 210 4.62 -3.82 -3.77
C ALA A 210 4.43 -3.18 -5.16
N LEU A 211 4.83 -1.92 -5.34
CA LEU A 211 4.77 -1.23 -6.64
C LEU A 211 5.74 -1.86 -7.65
N LEU A 212 6.94 -2.26 -7.20
CA LEU A 212 7.90 -2.99 -8.04
C LEU A 212 7.38 -4.37 -8.45
N ALA A 213 6.76 -5.11 -7.52
CA ALA A 213 6.16 -6.40 -7.81
C ALA A 213 5.01 -6.25 -8.82
N TRP A 214 4.15 -5.25 -8.64
CA TRP A 214 3.06 -4.98 -9.57
C TRP A 214 3.57 -4.59 -10.96
N GLN A 215 4.60 -3.73 -11.03
CA GLN A 215 5.26 -3.37 -12.28
C GLN A 215 5.74 -4.63 -13.02
N ALA A 216 6.43 -5.55 -12.34
CA ALA A 216 6.96 -6.75 -12.98
C ALA A 216 5.87 -7.62 -13.63
N VAL A 217 4.70 -7.74 -12.99
CA VAL A 217 3.56 -8.49 -13.54
C VAL A 217 2.95 -7.76 -14.74
N VAL A 218 2.80 -6.43 -14.65
CA VAL A 218 2.26 -5.63 -15.75
C VAL A 218 3.20 -5.63 -16.96
N ASP A 219 4.51 -5.48 -16.74
CA ASP A 219 5.54 -5.49 -17.79
C ASP A 219 5.62 -6.88 -18.47
N ALA A 220 5.41 -7.97 -17.73
CA ALA A 220 5.38 -9.31 -18.29
C ALA A 220 4.22 -9.54 -19.28
N GLU A 221 3.09 -8.86 -19.06
CA GLU A 221 1.89 -9.02 -19.88
C GLU A 221 1.79 -7.98 -21.01
N LEU A 222 2.27 -6.76 -20.77
CA LEU A 222 2.11 -5.63 -21.70
C LEU A 222 3.39 -5.19 -22.39
N GLY A 223 4.56 -5.63 -21.91
CA GLY A 223 5.86 -5.24 -22.47
C GLY A 223 6.00 -3.72 -22.62
N ALA A 224 6.37 -3.28 -23.82
CA ALA A 224 6.60 -1.86 -24.13
C ALA A 224 5.32 -1.02 -24.22
N ASP A 225 4.14 -1.64 -24.35
CA ASP A 225 2.85 -0.95 -24.46
C ASP A 225 2.27 -0.60 -23.08
N GLY A 226 2.89 -1.12 -22.00
CA GLY A 226 2.51 -0.84 -20.62
C GLY A 226 2.71 0.63 -20.21
N PRO A 227 1.95 1.13 -19.22
CA PRO A 227 2.15 2.48 -18.69
C PRO A 227 3.44 2.59 -17.87
N SER A 228 4.05 3.77 -17.84
CA SER A 228 5.28 4.01 -17.06
C SER A 228 5.02 4.10 -15.55
N PHE A 229 5.77 3.31 -14.76
CA PHE A 229 5.73 3.31 -13.29
C PHE A 229 6.71 4.30 -12.65
N VAL A 230 7.53 5.00 -13.45
CA VAL A 230 8.66 5.82 -12.97
C VAL A 230 8.22 6.88 -11.96
N ALA A 231 7.24 7.71 -12.30
CA ALA A 231 6.80 8.80 -11.43
C ALA A 231 6.24 8.30 -10.09
N ALA A 232 5.49 7.18 -10.09
CA ALA A 232 4.95 6.58 -8.88
C ALA A 232 6.06 6.03 -7.97
N LYS A 233 7.10 5.42 -8.55
CA LYS A 233 8.27 4.93 -7.82
C LYS A 233 9.08 6.06 -7.21
N GLU A 234 9.36 7.10 -7.99
CA GLU A 234 10.07 8.29 -7.51
C GLU A 234 9.32 8.98 -6.36
N ALA A 235 7.98 9.12 -6.49
CA ALA A 235 7.15 9.71 -5.45
C ALA A 235 7.19 8.90 -4.14
N LEU A 236 7.08 7.56 -4.20
CA LEU A 236 7.17 6.71 -3.01
C LEU A 236 8.59 6.72 -2.40
N SER A 237 9.63 6.69 -3.23
CA SER A 237 11.01 6.75 -2.75
C SER A 237 11.31 8.06 -2.04
N GLN A 238 10.84 9.19 -2.59
CA GLN A 238 10.95 10.49 -1.95
C GLN A 238 10.17 10.53 -0.62
N ALA A 239 8.96 9.97 -0.58
CA ALA A 239 8.18 9.87 0.65
C ALA A 239 8.89 9.04 1.73
N VAL A 240 9.49 7.90 1.36
CA VAL A 240 10.29 7.07 2.28
C VAL A 240 11.47 7.86 2.84
N HIS A 241 12.24 8.55 2.00
CA HIS A 241 13.35 9.38 2.45
C HIS A 241 12.91 10.49 3.41
N ASP A 242 11.80 11.16 3.10
CA ASP A 242 11.27 12.23 3.96
C ASP A 242 10.75 11.71 5.31
N ILE A 243 10.01 10.60 5.31
CA ILE A 243 9.54 9.96 6.55
C ILE A 243 10.72 9.49 7.39
N GLU A 244 11.73 8.90 6.77
CA GLU A 244 12.95 8.47 7.45
C GLU A 244 13.69 9.64 8.08
N ARG A 245 13.83 10.76 7.37
CA ARG A 245 14.42 11.99 7.90
C ARG A 245 13.65 12.51 9.12
N LEU A 246 12.32 12.57 9.02
CA LEU A 246 11.45 12.99 10.13
C LEU A 246 11.57 12.06 11.34
N ALA A 247 11.67 10.74 11.10
CA ALA A 247 11.83 9.75 12.16
C ALA A 247 13.18 9.87 12.88
N ARG A 248 14.27 10.18 12.16
CA ARG A 248 15.57 10.49 12.78
C ARG A 248 15.54 11.79 13.58
N GLU A 249 14.86 12.82 13.07
CA GLU A 249 14.76 14.14 13.72
C GLU A 249 14.20 14.06 15.14
N VAL A 250 13.20 13.20 15.37
CA VAL A 250 12.59 12.99 16.69
C VAL A 250 13.16 11.81 17.47
N GLY A 251 14.26 11.21 17.00
CA GLY A 251 14.89 10.06 17.65
C GLY A 251 14.06 8.78 17.63
N ALA A 252 13.08 8.66 16.73
CA ALA A 252 12.28 7.44 16.55
C ALA A 252 13.07 6.34 15.82
N LEU A 253 14.16 6.66 15.15
CA LEU A 253 15.12 5.70 14.62
C LEU A 253 16.39 5.77 15.48
N HIS A 254 16.71 4.68 16.16
CA HIS A 254 18.03 4.53 16.74
C HIS A 254 19.00 4.20 15.61
N ASP A 255 20.09 4.95 15.48
CA ASP A 255 21.23 4.48 14.71
C ASP A 255 21.67 3.15 15.32
N THR A 256 21.43 2.04 14.62
CA THR A 256 22.07 0.77 14.95
C THR A 256 23.56 0.87 14.58
N VAL A 257 24.30 1.71 15.29
CA VAL A 257 25.74 1.56 15.48
C VAL A 257 25.91 0.82 16.79
N GLY A 258 25.70 -0.48 16.72
CA GLY A 258 25.82 -1.40 17.85
C GLY A 258 26.10 -2.79 17.31
N ALA A 259 27.38 -3.11 17.21
CA ALA A 259 27.89 -4.39 16.78
C ALA A 259 27.09 -5.56 17.36
N ALA A 260 26.44 -6.32 16.50
CA ALA A 260 26.13 -7.71 16.80
C ALA A 260 27.47 -8.46 16.87
N THR A 261 28.13 -8.42 18.04
CA THR A 261 29.07 -9.47 18.41
C THR A 261 28.26 -10.75 18.53
N VAL A 262 28.17 -11.48 17.42
CA VAL A 262 27.74 -12.87 17.40
C VAL A 262 28.71 -13.62 18.30
N THR A 263 28.30 -13.88 19.53
CA THR A 263 29.00 -14.81 20.40
C THR A 263 28.59 -16.19 19.92
N VAL A 264 29.41 -16.81 19.09
CA VAL A 264 29.22 -18.21 18.70
C VAL A 264 29.48 -19.06 19.94
N ALA A 265 28.41 -19.40 20.66
CA ALA A 265 28.46 -20.45 21.67
C ALA A 265 28.54 -21.80 20.93
N ALA A 266 29.72 -22.41 20.98
CA ALA A 266 29.97 -23.74 20.47
C ALA A 266 29.03 -24.76 21.16
N VAL A 267 28.18 -25.41 20.37
CA VAL A 267 27.41 -26.57 20.82
C VAL A 267 28.35 -27.77 20.80
N ALA A 268 28.77 -28.20 21.99
CA ALA A 268 29.46 -29.46 22.20
C ALA A 268 28.49 -30.63 21.94
N THR A 269 28.88 -31.50 21.03
CA THR A 269 28.22 -32.76 20.71
C THR A 269 28.39 -33.76 21.85
N ALA A 270 27.30 -34.05 22.58
CA ALA A 270 27.24 -35.19 23.49
C ALA A 270 26.63 -36.39 22.75
N GLY A 271 27.51 -37.26 22.25
CA GLY A 271 27.14 -38.57 21.71
C GLY A 271 26.55 -39.46 22.80
N THR A 272 25.36 -40.01 22.53
CA THR A 272 24.75 -41.02 23.40
C THR A 272 25.24 -42.39 22.97
N ALA A 273 26.00 -43.03 23.85
CA ALA A 273 26.49 -44.39 23.71
C ALA A 273 25.35 -45.42 23.85
N LEU A 274 25.26 -46.36 22.90
CA LEU A 274 24.51 -47.60 23.04
C LEU A 274 25.43 -48.69 23.62
N PRO A 275 25.00 -49.49 24.60
CA PRO A 275 25.78 -50.60 25.09
C PRO A 275 25.69 -51.81 24.16
N SER A 276 26.85 -52.43 24.01
CA SER A 276 27.14 -53.66 23.29
C SER A 276 26.62 -54.90 24.04
N THR A 277 26.02 -55.83 23.30
CA THR A 277 25.97 -57.26 23.68
C THR A 277 26.63 -58.08 22.58
N GLY A 278 27.56 -58.92 23.01
CA GLY A 278 28.58 -59.57 22.20
C GLY A 278 28.14 -60.74 21.31
N PRO A 279 29.12 -61.43 20.70
CA PRO A 279 28.98 -62.10 19.41
C PRO A 279 28.78 -63.61 19.54
N GLN A 280 28.20 -64.24 18.51
CA GLN A 280 28.52 -65.63 18.14
C GLN A 280 28.02 -65.99 16.72
N GLY A 281 28.95 -66.49 15.89
CA GLY A 281 28.69 -67.54 14.89
C GLY A 281 28.38 -67.13 13.44
N ALA A 282 29.41 -67.13 12.58
CA ALA A 282 29.30 -67.41 11.14
C ALA A 282 29.20 -68.96 10.90
N PRO A 283 29.02 -69.54 9.68
CA PRO A 283 29.11 -68.94 8.33
C PRO A 283 28.10 -69.42 7.23
N VAL A 284 28.02 -68.63 6.14
CA VAL A 284 27.96 -68.93 4.68
C VAL A 284 27.02 -70.05 4.13
N ALA A 285 26.08 -69.65 3.24
CA ALA A 285 25.72 -70.29 1.95
C ALA A 285 24.62 -69.44 1.25
N ALA A 286 24.88 -68.78 0.11
CA ALA A 286 24.73 -69.27 -1.28
C ALA A 286 23.26 -69.45 -1.78
N GLY A 287 22.87 -68.64 -2.77
CA GLY A 287 21.91 -69.04 -3.83
C GLY A 287 20.54 -68.34 -3.89
N PRO A 288 19.86 -68.30 -5.06
CA PRO A 288 19.07 -67.14 -5.50
C PRO A 288 17.56 -67.39 -5.76
N LEU A 289 16.83 -66.26 -5.87
CA LEU A 289 15.67 -65.93 -6.74
C LEU A 289 14.37 -66.76 -6.77
N GLN A 290 13.28 -66.00 -7.00
CA GLN A 290 11.87 -66.33 -7.35
C GLN A 290 10.98 -66.71 -6.16
N THR A 291 9.75 -66.21 -6.05
CA THR A 291 8.76 -65.84 -7.09
C THR A 291 8.08 -64.49 -6.89
#